data_AF-M7UU68-F1
#
_entry.id   AF-M7UU68-F1
#
_cell.length_a   1.000
_cell.length_b   1.000
_cell.length_c   1.000
_cell.angle_alpha   90.00
_cell.angle_beta   90.00
_cell.angle_gamma   90.00
#
_symmetry.space_group_name_H-M   'P 1'
#
loop_
_entity.id
_entity.type
_entity.pdbx_description
1 polymer ?
#
loop_
_entity_poly.entity_id
_entity_poly.type
_entity_poly.pdbx_seq_one_letter_code
_entity_poly.pdbx_strand_id
1 'polypeptide(L)'
;MSTLYPISSLLYDPRYSTRISQPKLYGRTIPFGPYTPEDLEKARRQFPEEKLASRALEKLAYANWCGSSSNKWFWKNNYRYTCGDEILDSIFGFALITKDLAVFPDVSTSNKVQKYEDPKFHQNYTLGGRVWEDQGYVNMICHDALDLSTIIQEQRYDAQGKYIVIRRVFRPVIDATLLRVCRSICDQATKLLYAGNEFQFLATKTGKLGAPDSLFEDKFYPNSSSIRDFCQGRDDQEAVDVRERAALDAINIIENRTPVLDLDCDMYHDLFVRFLRAIGPSKSAMIKTLHFGGTIKAHHCSQESSCGKVRKYCEDDLIESLLLYIPLIKRFCTNLQKLVINIMSRDRDTSDSFRSGPTQFKHDERELQSYARLQALLETQIRGLSTVQQLQIYDEDHEKVDCARDTEAWFSERTRRRGLEALEQAKLQSRMEALDIGNENASSSVETSV
;
A
#
# COMPACT_ATOMS: atom_id res chain seq x y z
N MET A 1 -50.39 22.19 -18.22
CA MET A 1 -50.54 22.81 -16.88
C MET A 1 -50.34 21.69 -15.86
N SER A 2 -49.33 21.63 -15.00
CA SER A 2 -48.33 22.62 -14.61
C SER A 2 -47.17 21.92 -13.89
N THR A 3 -45.96 22.43 -14.16
CA THR A 3 -44.84 22.67 -13.22
C THR A 3 -44.32 21.53 -12.34
N LEU A 4 -43.20 20.94 -12.80
CA LEU A 4 -42.11 20.49 -11.94
C LEU A 4 -41.36 21.72 -11.39
N TYR A 5 -41.20 21.82 -10.07
CA TYR A 5 -40.29 22.78 -9.44
C TYR A 5 -38.95 22.12 -9.11
N PRO A 6 -37.82 22.82 -9.35
CA PRO A 6 -36.48 22.34 -9.05
C PRO A 6 -36.09 22.65 -7.60
N ILE A 7 -35.38 21.71 -6.96
CA ILE A 7 -34.74 21.93 -5.65
C ILE A 7 -33.43 22.67 -5.90
N SER A 8 -33.43 23.96 -5.59
CA SER A 8 -32.26 24.81 -5.40
C SER A 8 -32.28 25.38 -3.99
N SER A 9 -31.08 25.49 -3.41
CA SER A 9 -30.69 26.30 -2.26
C SER A 9 -30.93 25.75 -0.85
N LEU A 10 -29.81 25.66 -0.11
CA LEU A 10 -29.56 25.98 1.31
C LEU A 10 -28.47 24.99 1.84
N LEU A 11 -27.24 25.37 2.21
CA LEU A 11 -26.66 26.67 2.53
C LEU A 11 -25.12 26.67 2.31
N TYR A 12 -24.66 27.68 1.58
CA TYR A 12 -23.37 28.35 1.78
C TYR A 12 -23.72 29.62 2.59
N ASP A 13 -23.29 29.74 3.86
CA ASP A 13 -23.48 30.96 4.66
C ASP A 13 -22.35 31.96 4.32
N PRO A 14 -22.64 33.18 3.81
CA PRO A 14 -21.61 34.14 3.40
C PRO A 14 -20.86 34.82 4.56
N ARG A 15 -21.13 34.47 5.82
CA ARG A 15 -20.49 35.12 6.99
C ARG A 15 -19.15 34.52 7.42
N TYR A 16 -18.70 33.42 6.79
CA TYR A 16 -17.35 32.86 6.96
C TYR A 16 -16.45 33.30 5.80
N SER A 17 -16.24 34.60 5.67
CA SER A 17 -15.20 35.19 4.82
C SER A 17 -14.10 35.75 5.71
N THR A 18 -13.16 34.92 6.14
CA THR A 18 -11.89 35.37 6.71
C THR A 18 -10.75 34.41 6.35
N ARG A 19 -9.94 34.86 5.39
CA ARG A 19 -8.57 34.43 5.06
C ARG A 19 -8.35 32.93 4.84
N ILE A 20 -8.74 32.46 3.66
CA ILE A 20 -8.05 31.34 3.02
C ILE A 20 -6.63 31.84 2.68
N SER A 21 -5.63 31.32 3.38
CA SER A 21 -4.24 31.49 3.01
C SER A 21 -4.03 30.91 1.61
N GLN A 22 -3.45 31.72 0.72
CA GLN A 22 -3.10 31.28 -0.63
C GLN A 22 -2.21 30.03 -0.56
N PRO A 23 -2.46 28.99 -1.37
CA PRO A 23 -1.53 27.87 -1.48
C PRO A 23 -0.17 28.39 -1.96
N LYS A 24 0.90 28.06 -1.23
CA LYS A 24 2.28 28.33 -1.67
C LYS A 24 2.57 27.47 -2.90
N LEU A 25 2.68 28.13 -4.06
CA LEU A 25 3.13 27.56 -5.33
C LEU A 25 4.62 27.20 -5.23
N TYR A 26 4.95 25.91 -5.34
CA TYR A 26 6.32 25.45 -5.58
C TYR A 26 6.51 25.20 -7.08
N GLY A 27 7.38 25.99 -7.72
CA GLY A 27 8.09 25.65 -8.97
C GLY A 27 7.34 25.92 -10.29
N ARG A 28 7.82 26.93 -11.05
CA ARG A 28 7.35 27.45 -12.36
C ARG A 28 5.95 28.06 -12.36
N THR A 29 5.87 29.35 -12.70
CA THR A 29 4.65 30.11 -12.98
C THR A 29 3.97 29.59 -14.25
N ILE A 30 3.26 28.48 -14.13
CA ILE A 30 2.30 28.00 -15.14
C ILE A 30 0.97 28.69 -14.84
N PRO A 31 0.35 29.41 -15.79
CA PRO A 31 -0.88 30.14 -15.52
C PRO A 31 -2.05 29.18 -15.36
N PHE A 32 -2.40 28.87 -14.10
CA PHE A 32 -3.70 28.31 -13.75
C PHE A 32 -4.77 29.39 -13.88
N GLY A 33 -5.75 29.21 -14.78
CA GLY A 33 -6.79 30.23 -14.98
C GLY A 33 -7.90 29.81 -15.94
N PRO A 34 -9.05 30.53 -15.96
CA PRO A 34 -10.09 30.28 -16.95
C PRO A 34 -9.57 30.53 -18.37
N TYR A 35 -10.17 29.87 -19.36
CA TYR A 35 -10.04 30.30 -20.75
C TYR A 35 -10.50 31.76 -20.90
N THR A 36 -9.67 32.58 -21.53
CA THR A 36 -9.94 34.00 -21.73
C THR A 36 -10.71 34.23 -23.04
N PRO A 37 -11.31 35.42 -23.25
CA PRO A 37 -11.94 35.77 -24.52
C PRO A 37 -10.99 35.60 -25.72
N GLU A 38 -9.70 35.87 -25.56
CA GLU A 38 -8.67 35.70 -26.59
C GLU A 38 -8.48 34.21 -26.96
N ASP A 39 -8.56 33.30 -25.98
CA ASP A 39 -8.50 31.87 -26.25
C ASP A 39 -9.73 31.39 -27.02
N LEU A 40 -10.92 31.95 -26.75
CA LEU A 40 -12.14 31.63 -27.49
C LEU A 40 -12.05 32.11 -28.95
N GLU A 41 -11.49 33.29 -29.19
CA GLU A 41 -11.23 33.77 -30.54
C GLU A 41 -10.21 32.89 -31.28
N LYS A 42 -9.16 32.43 -30.58
CA LYS A 42 -8.22 31.44 -31.12
C LYS A 42 -8.92 30.11 -31.45
N ALA A 43 -9.80 29.62 -30.56
CA ALA A 43 -10.58 28.41 -30.76
C ALA A 43 -11.50 28.52 -31.99
N ARG A 44 -12.20 29.63 -32.15
CA ARG A 44 -13.09 29.88 -33.29
C ARG A 44 -12.36 29.99 -34.62
N ARG A 45 -11.14 30.52 -34.62
CA ARG A 45 -10.29 30.54 -35.83
C ARG A 45 -9.82 29.14 -36.21
N GLN A 46 -9.51 28.30 -35.22
CA GLN A 46 -8.99 26.95 -35.46
C GLN A 46 -10.08 25.91 -35.73
N PHE A 47 -11.30 26.11 -35.19
CA PHE A 47 -12.46 25.24 -35.34
C PHE A 47 -13.71 26.06 -35.74
N PRO A 48 -13.71 26.66 -36.95
CA PRO A 48 -14.79 27.56 -37.39
C PRO A 48 -16.15 26.85 -37.54
N GLU A 49 -16.15 25.53 -37.69
CA GLU A 49 -17.34 24.71 -37.76
C GLU A 49 -18.06 24.54 -36.41
N GLU A 50 -17.36 24.76 -35.29
CA GLU A 50 -17.92 24.59 -33.95
C GLU A 50 -18.69 25.84 -33.49
N LYS A 51 -20.00 25.81 -33.66
CA LYS A 51 -20.91 26.91 -33.29
C LYS A 51 -21.02 27.14 -31.77
N LEU A 52 -20.70 26.12 -30.98
CA LEU A 52 -20.74 26.20 -29.52
C LEU A 52 -19.38 26.61 -28.97
N ALA A 53 -19.33 27.75 -28.27
CA ALA A 53 -18.11 28.27 -27.65
C ALA A 53 -17.41 27.25 -26.75
N SER A 54 -18.18 26.47 -25.98
CA SER A 54 -17.64 25.41 -25.12
C SER A 54 -17.00 24.26 -25.90
N ARG A 55 -17.55 23.89 -27.06
CA ARG A 55 -17.04 22.79 -27.90
C ARG A 55 -15.82 23.23 -28.71
N ALA A 56 -15.78 24.49 -29.13
CA ALA A 56 -14.60 25.10 -29.74
C ALA A 56 -13.42 25.15 -28.73
N LEU A 57 -13.67 25.59 -27.50
CA LEU A 57 -12.65 25.62 -26.43
C LEU A 57 -12.18 24.22 -26.04
N GLU A 58 -13.07 23.24 -25.99
CA GLU A 58 -12.74 21.83 -25.76
C GLU A 58 -11.81 21.27 -26.84
N LYS A 59 -12.12 21.50 -28.12
CA LYS A 59 -11.24 21.10 -29.23
C LYS A 59 -9.90 21.84 -29.20
N LEU A 60 -9.89 23.13 -28.84
CA LEU A 60 -8.66 23.91 -28.67
C LEU A 60 -7.78 23.35 -27.56
N ALA A 61 -8.38 22.95 -26.43
CA ALA A 61 -7.69 22.30 -25.33
C ALA A 61 -7.01 21.01 -25.80
N TYR A 62 -7.75 20.16 -26.53
CA TYR A 62 -7.27 18.87 -27.02
C TYR A 62 -6.18 19.02 -28.09
N ALA A 63 -6.31 19.97 -29.03
CA ALA A 63 -5.32 20.19 -30.07
C ALA A 63 -4.02 20.85 -29.57
N ASN A 64 -4.05 21.46 -28.38
CA ASN A 64 -2.89 22.09 -27.74
C ASN A 64 -2.49 21.38 -26.45
N TRP A 65 -2.78 20.07 -26.35
CA TRP A 65 -2.56 19.21 -25.17
C TRP A 65 -1.11 19.20 -24.66
N CYS A 66 -0.12 19.44 -25.52
CA CYS A 66 1.30 19.51 -25.15
C CYS A 66 1.82 20.96 -24.93
N GLY A 67 0.95 21.96 -24.90
CA GLY A 67 1.30 23.37 -24.68
C GLY A 67 0.70 23.98 -23.41
N SER A 68 0.88 25.29 -23.21
CA SER A 68 0.39 26.11 -22.09
C SER A 68 -1.14 26.14 -21.87
N SER A 69 -1.89 25.28 -22.56
CA SER A 69 -3.35 25.12 -22.52
C SER A 69 -3.81 24.04 -21.56
N SER A 70 -2.91 23.15 -21.12
CA SER A 70 -3.22 21.98 -20.26
C SER A 70 -3.64 22.33 -18.82
N ASN A 71 -3.66 23.62 -18.48
CA ASN A 71 -3.98 24.10 -17.13
C ASN A 71 -5.10 25.16 -17.11
N LYS A 72 -5.89 25.23 -18.21
CA LYS A 72 -7.05 26.12 -18.33
C LYS A 72 -8.38 25.39 -18.16
N TRP A 73 -9.40 26.12 -17.68
CA TRP A 73 -10.75 25.57 -17.45
C TRP A 73 -11.86 26.44 -18.03
N PHE A 74 -13.02 25.85 -18.30
CA PHE A 74 -14.23 26.56 -18.71
C PHE A 74 -15.48 26.03 -18.03
N TRP A 75 -16.52 26.86 -17.94
CA TRP A 75 -17.83 26.46 -17.40
C TRP A 75 -18.76 26.01 -18.51
N LYS A 76 -19.49 24.92 -18.29
CA LYS A 76 -20.60 24.47 -19.15
C LYS A 76 -21.67 23.79 -18.28
N ASN A 77 -22.92 24.17 -18.43
CA ASN A 77 -24.06 23.57 -17.72
C ASN A 77 -23.88 23.52 -16.18
N ASN A 78 -23.31 24.57 -15.57
CA ASN A 78 -22.94 24.63 -14.14
C ASN A 78 -21.85 23.64 -13.69
N TYR A 79 -21.16 22.97 -14.61
CA TYR A 79 -20.00 22.14 -14.31
C TYR A 79 -18.72 22.83 -14.80
N ARG A 80 -17.65 22.70 -14.02
CA ARG A 80 -16.30 23.16 -14.38
C ARG A 80 -15.60 22.05 -15.15
N TYR A 81 -15.23 22.33 -16.39
CA TYR A 81 -14.48 21.44 -17.26
C TYR A 81 -13.01 21.87 -17.28
N THR A 82 -12.13 20.92 -17.01
CA THR A 82 -10.68 21.08 -17.00
C THR A 82 -10.07 19.99 -17.88
N CYS A 83 -9.10 20.31 -18.72
CA CYS A 83 -8.38 19.31 -19.54
C CYS A 83 -6.96 19.12 -19.00
N GLY A 84 -6.53 17.86 -18.82
CA GLY A 84 -5.13 17.53 -18.52
C GLY A 84 -4.96 16.32 -17.58
N ASP A 85 -3.91 15.53 -17.84
CA ASP A 85 -3.52 14.39 -16.99
C ASP A 85 -3.12 14.86 -15.57
N GLU A 86 -2.58 16.07 -15.41
CA GLU A 86 -2.13 16.63 -14.13
C GLU A 86 -3.24 16.74 -13.07
N ILE A 87 -4.50 16.94 -13.50
CA ILE A 87 -5.65 17.00 -12.60
C ILE A 87 -6.11 15.61 -12.20
N LEU A 88 -6.08 14.66 -13.13
CA LEU A 88 -6.35 13.26 -12.81
C LEU A 88 -5.30 12.74 -11.84
N ASP A 89 -4.02 13.03 -12.05
CA ASP A 89 -2.94 12.73 -11.11
C ASP A 89 -3.15 13.39 -9.74
N SER A 90 -3.67 14.62 -9.71
CA SER A 90 -4.01 15.31 -8.46
C SER A 90 -5.19 14.65 -7.73
N ILE A 91 -6.24 14.27 -8.46
CA ILE A 91 -7.42 13.58 -7.91
C ILE A 91 -7.03 12.19 -7.43
N PHE A 92 -6.32 11.42 -8.24
CA PHE A 92 -5.84 10.08 -7.90
C PHE A 92 -4.83 10.14 -6.77
N GLY A 93 -3.91 11.11 -6.78
CA GLY A 93 -2.97 11.33 -5.69
C GLY A 93 -3.69 11.63 -4.37
N PHE A 94 -4.77 12.41 -4.41
CA PHE A 94 -5.60 12.66 -3.22
C PHE A 94 -6.38 11.41 -2.77
N ALA A 95 -6.94 10.64 -3.71
CA ALA A 95 -7.86 9.54 -3.39
C ALA A 95 -7.16 8.20 -3.14
N LEU A 96 -5.94 8.02 -3.64
CA LEU A 96 -5.26 6.72 -3.69
C LEU A 96 -3.91 6.70 -2.99
N ILE A 97 -3.34 7.85 -2.61
CA ILE A 97 -2.04 7.90 -1.95
C ILE A 97 -2.21 8.45 -0.53
N THR A 98 -1.73 7.68 0.45
CA THR A 98 -1.62 8.14 1.83
C THR A 98 -0.25 8.75 2.06
N LYS A 99 -0.22 10.03 2.40
CA LYS A 99 1.04 10.68 2.81
C LYS A 99 1.37 10.26 4.23
N ASP A 100 2.64 9.91 4.46
CA ASP A 100 3.22 9.64 5.78
C ASP A 100 2.66 8.40 6.52
N LEU A 101 1.79 7.61 5.88
CA LEU A 101 1.20 6.41 6.45
C LEU A 101 1.52 5.18 5.59
N ALA A 102 1.81 4.06 6.26
CA ALA A 102 1.86 2.76 5.63
C ALA A 102 0.45 2.15 5.55
N VAL A 103 0.09 1.65 4.38
CA VAL A 103 -1.18 0.98 4.14
C VAL A 103 -1.07 -0.46 4.66
N PHE A 104 -2.02 -0.88 5.48
CA PHE A 104 -2.18 -2.27 5.91
C PHE A 104 -3.22 -2.94 5.00
N PRO A 105 -2.82 -3.73 3.99
CA PRO A 105 -3.79 -4.32 3.08
C PRO A 105 -4.57 -5.41 3.80
N ASP A 106 -5.91 -5.32 3.72
CA ASP A 106 -6.77 -6.43 4.15
C ASP A 106 -7.46 -7.04 2.94
N VAL A 107 -6.95 -8.21 2.53
CA VAL A 107 -7.54 -9.07 1.50
C VAL A 107 -8.15 -10.33 2.11
N SER A 108 -8.42 -10.29 3.43
CA SER A 108 -8.98 -11.44 4.14
C SER A 108 -10.45 -11.61 3.81
N THR A 109 -10.82 -12.84 3.51
CA THR A 109 -12.18 -13.30 3.29
C THR A 109 -12.46 -14.30 4.41
N SER A 110 -12.66 -13.82 5.63
CA SER A 110 -12.72 -14.68 6.80
C SER A 110 -13.92 -14.35 7.66
N ASN A 111 -14.60 -15.39 8.14
CA ASN A 111 -15.66 -15.32 9.13
C ASN A 111 -15.13 -15.23 10.57
N LYS A 112 -13.89 -14.79 10.79
CA LYS A 112 -13.35 -14.59 12.14
C LYS A 112 -14.25 -13.61 12.90
N VAL A 113 -14.71 -13.99 14.10
CA VAL A 113 -15.62 -13.19 14.94
C VAL A 113 -15.12 -11.75 15.12
N GLN A 114 -13.82 -11.57 15.38
CA GLN A 114 -13.18 -10.25 15.51
C GLN A 114 -13.19 -9.42 14.21
N LYS A 115 -13.30 -10.04 13.02
CA LYS A 115 -13.46 -9.30 11.75
C LYS A 115 -14.90 -8.86 11.51
N TYR A 116 -15.87 -9.53 12.11
CA TYR A 116 -17.25 -9.04 12.09
C TYR A 116 -17.40 -7.77 12.91
N GLU A 117 -16.52 -7.50 13.88
CA GLU A 117 -16.47 -6.24 14.65
C GLU A 117 -15.87 -5.08 13.85
N ASP A 118 -15.22 -5.34 12.71
CA ASP A 118 -14.68 -4.28 11.85
C ASP A 118 -15.85 -3.57 11.14
N PRO A 119 -15.97 -2.23 11.29
CA PRO A 119 -17.02 -1.43 10.65
C PRO A 119 -17.14 -1.63 9.13
N LYS A 120 -16.08 -2.10 8.45
CA LYS A 120 -16.08 -2.41 7.02
C LYS A 120 -16.95 -3.63 6.66
N PHE A 121 -17.19 -4.54 7.61
CA PHE A 121 -18.04 -5.72 7.46
C PHE A 121 -19.45 -5.54 8.04
N HIS A 122 -19.66 -4.49 8.84
CA HIS A 122 -20.97 -4.14 9.37
C HIS A 122 -21.83 -3.34 8.38
N GLN A 123 -22.77 -4.00 7.72
CA GLN A 123 -24.11 -3.42 7.58
C GLN A 123 -24.77 -3.55 8.95
N ASN A 124 -24.80 -2.48 9.75
CA ASN A 124 -25.50 -2.48 11.03
C ASN A 124 -27.01 -2.72 10.81
N TYR A 125 -27.44 -3.98 10.83
CA TYR A 125 -28.75 -4.38 11.29
C TYR A 125 -28.59 -4.89 12.72
N THR A 126 -28.84 -4.02 13.70
CA THR A 126 -29.11 -4.48 15.07
C THR A 126 -30.60 -4.31 15.32
N LEU A 127 -31.34 -5.39 15.08
CA LEU A 127 -32.63 -5.62 15.73
C LEU A 127 -32.31 -6.27 17.09
N GLY A 128 -32.46 -5.51 18.18
CA GLY A 128 -32.34 -6.01 19.54
C GLY A 128 -31.05 -5.55 20.24
N GLY A 129 -31.17 -4.47 21.01
CA GLY A 129 -30.06 -3.89 21.76
C GLY A 129 -29.52 -4.84 22.83
N ARG A 130 -28.22 -5.14 22.74
CA ARG A 130 -27.29 -5.22 23.88
C ARG A 130 -25.91 -4.81 23.38
N VAL A 131 -25.39 -3.73 23.94
CA VAL A 131 -23.96 -3.40 23.90
C VAL A 131 -23.32 -4.26 24.97
N TRP A 132 -22.40 -5.15 24.58
CA TRP A 132 -21.54 -5.84 25.53
C TRP A 132 -20.29 -5.00 25.75
N GLU A 133 -20.09 -4.58 26.99
CA GLU A 133 -18.82 -4.07 27.50
C GLU A 133 -17.82 -5.22 27.47
N ASP A 134 -16.71 -5.07 26.74
CA ASP A 134 -15.54 -5.93 26.92
C ASP A 134 -14.30 -5.09 27.24
N GLN A 135 -13.85 -5.24 28.48
CA GLN A 135 -12.60 -4.72 29.00
C GLN A 135 -11.48 -5.71 28.64
N GLY A 136 -10.72 -5.43 27.59
CA GLY A 136 -9.52 -6.20 27.29
C GLY A 136 -8.91 -5.89 25.93
N TYR A 137 -7.92 -4.99 25.91
CA TYR A 137 -7.08 -4.64 24.75
C TYR A 137 -7.77 -3.87 23.61
N VAL A 138 -8.42 -2.77 23.98
CA VAL A 138 -8.65 -1.64 23.08
C VAL A 138 -7.32 -0.90 22.86
N ASN A 139 -6.44 -1.45 22.02
CA ASN A 139 -5.29 -0.70 21.47
C ASN A 139 -4.96 -1.05 20.01
N MET A 140 -5.79 -1.85 19.33
CA MET A 140 -5.82 -1.91 17.86
C MET A 140 -7.10 -1.29 17.31
N ILE A 141 -7.57 -0.22 17.95
CA ILE A 141 -8.35 0.76 17.20
C ILE A 141 -7.40 1.26 16.12
N CYS A 142 -7.71 1.01 14.85
CA CYS A 142 -7.23 1.84 13.76
C CYS A 142 -7.63 3.28 14.09
N HIS A 143 -6.80 3.99 14.87
CA HIS A 143 -7.09 5.36 15.30
C HIS A 143 -7.30 6.27 14.09
N ASP A 144 -6.72 5.93 12.94
CA ASP A 144 -6.85 6.72 11.72
C ASP A 144 -8.12 6.43 10.90
N ALA A 145 -8.79 5.29 11.13
CA ALA A 145 -10.00 4.93 10.37
C ALA A 145 -11.26 5.58 10.97
N LEU A 146 -11.26 5.89 12.26
CA LEU A 146 -12.38 6.55 12.93
C LEU A 146 -12.46 8.05 12.62
N ASP A 147 -11.32 8.69 12.34
CA ASP A 147 -11.22 10.14 12.11
C ASP A 147 -11.84 10.62 10.78
N LEU A 148 -12.05 9.72 9.82
CA LEU A 148 -12.71 10.05 8.54
C LEU A 148 -14.19 9.65 8.49
N SER A 149 -14.78 9.26 9.62
CA SER A 149 -16.21 8.96 9.67
C SER A 149 -17.04 10.26 9.62
N THR A 150 -17.70 10.51 8.49
CA THR A 150 -18.59 11.67 8.34
C THR A 150 -19.99 11.29 8.82
N ILE A 151 -20.57 12.12 9.69
CA ILE A 151 -21.98 11.98 10.04
C ILE A 151 -22.80 12.72 8.99
N ILE A 152 -23.61 11.99 8.22
CA ILE A 152 -24.57 12.56 7.29
C ILE A 152 -25.93 12.61 7.98
N GLN A 153 -26.57 13.77 7.93
CA GLN A 153 -27.93 13.96 8.42
C GLN A 153 -28.88 14.05 7.22
N GLU A 154 -29.86 13.15 7.16
CA GLU A 154 -30.87 13.14 6.11
C GLU A 154 -32.24 13.36 6.74
N GLN A 155 -32.91 14.44 6.33
CA GLN A 155 -34.25 14.73 6.81
C GLN A 155 -35.28 13.85 6.08
N ARG A 156 -36.11 13.14 6.85
CA ARG A 156 -37.16 12.27 6.32
C ARG A 156 -38.50 12.55 6.96
N TYR A 157 -39.54 11.99 6.35
CA TYR A 157 -40.93 12.12 6.77
C TYR A 157 -41.58 10.74 6.82
N ASP A 158 -42.29 10.47 7.90
CA ASP A 158 -43.18 9.32 8.03
C ASP A 158 -44.59 9.80 8.41
N ALA A 159 -45.48 8.85 8.71
CA ALA A 159 -46.85 9.15 9.11
C ALA A 159 -46.93 9.91 10.46
N GLN A 160 -45.85 9.91 11.26
CA GLN A 160 -45.77 10.59 12.56
C GLN A 160 -45.10 11.97 12.46
N GLY A 161 -44.43 12.29 11.35
CA GLY A 161 -43.95 13.64 11.03
C GLY A 161 -42.50 13.66 10.54
N LYS A 162 -41.82 14.78 10.78
CA LYS A 162 -40.43 15.00 10.36
C LYS A 162 -39.47 14.35 11.35
N TYR A 163 -38.52 13.59 10.85
CA TYR A 163 -37.41 13.05 11.64
C TYR A 163 -36.08 13.19 10.88
N ILE A 164 -34.96 13.05 11.60
CA ILE A 164 -33.60 13.14 11.04
C ILE A 164 -32.98 11.76 11.16
N VAL A 165 -32.57 11.19 10.02
CA VAL A 165 -31.75 9.99 9.98
C VAL A 165 -30.30 10.42 10.06
N ILE A 166 -29.64 10.04 11.15
CA ILE A 166 -28.20 10.23 11.32
C ILE A 166 -27.51 8.96 10.83
N ARG A 167 -26.71 9.09 9.76
CA ARG A 167 -25.93 7.98 9.20
C ARG A 167 -24.45 8.27 9.40
N ARG A 168 -23.75 7.34 10.05
CA ARG A 168 -22.29 7.36 10.06
C ARG A 168 -21.80 6.77 8.74
N VAL A 169 -21.13 7.57 7.93
CA VAL A 169 -20.49 7.13 6.69
C VAL A 169 -19.00 6.97 6.96
N PHE A 170 -18.56 5.71 6.90
CA PHE A 170 -17.15 5.37 6.95
C PHE A 170 -16.51 5.72 5.60
N ARG A 171 -15.47 6.56 5.61
CA ARG A 171 -14.66 6.82 4.41
C ARG A 171 -13.32 6.12 4.55
N PRO A 172 -12.95 5.21 3.64
CA PRO A 172 -11.65 4.59 3.68
C PRO A 172 -10.57 5.65 3.38
N VAL A 173 -9.39 5.47 3.98
CA VAL A 173 -8.23 6.35 3.75
C VAL A 173 -7.80 6.34 2.28
N ILE A 174 -7.99 5.20 1.60
CA ILE A 174 -7.84 5.03 0.16
C ILE A 174 -9.18 4.59 -0.43
N ASP A 175 -9.68 5.32 -1.44
CA ASP A 175 -10.87 4.93 -2.18
C ASP A 175 -10.50 4.31 -3.54
N ALA A 176 -10.22 3.02 -3.54
CA ALA A 176 -9.91 2.28 -4.76
C ALA A 176 -11.15 2.00 -5.65
N THR A 177 -12.37 2.40 -5.25
CA THR A 177 -13.58 2.14 -6.05
C THR A 177 -13.56 2.89 -7.39
N LEU A 178 -12.86 4.02 -7.45
CA LEU A 178 -12.66 4.80 -8.68
C LEU A 178 -11.92 4.00 -9.78
N LEU A 179 -11.14 2.97 -9.41
CA LEU A 179 -10.50 2.07 -10.39
C LEU A 179 -11.51 1.28 -11.23
N ARG A 180 -12.77 1.17 -10.76
CA ARG A 180 -13.85 0.44 -11.46
C ARG A 180 -14.56 1.28 -12.52
N VAL A 181 -14.29 2.59 -12.60
CA VAL A 181 -15.04 3.53 -13.45
C VAL A 181 -14.80 3.26 -14.94
N CYS A 182 -13.53 3.23 -15.37
CA CYS A 182 -13.18 2.87 -16.74
C CYS A 182 -11.74 2.36 -16.83
N ARG A 183 -11.40 1.71 -17.95
CA ARG A 183 -10.07 1.12 -18.17
C ARG A 183 -8.94 2.16 -18.11
N SER A 184 -9.11 3.32 -18.73
CA SER A 184 -8.09 4.38 -18.73
C SER A 184 -7.79 4.89 -17.31
N ILE A 185 -8.83 5.12 -16.50
CA ILE A 185 -8.68 5.49 -15.09
C ILE A 185 -7.98 4.36 -14.34
N CYS A 186 -8.42 3.13 -14.52
CA CYS A 186 -7.81 1.96 -13.89
C CYS A 186 -6.30 1.88 -14.17
N ASP A 187 -5.88 2.05 -15.44
CA ASP A 187 -4.49 1.92 -15.85
C ASP A 187 -3.60 3.03 -15.24
N GLN A 188 -4.06 4.29 -15.29
CA GLN A 188 -3.33 5.44 -14.73
C GLN A 188 -3.26 5.35 -13.19
N ALA A 189 -4.39 5.12 -12.55
CA ALA A 189 -4.55 5.15 -11.12
C ALA A 189 -3.94 3.92 -10.41
N THR A 190 -3.85 2.76 -11.08
CA THR A 190 -3.19 1.56 -10.54
C THR A 190 -1.73 1.84 -10.21
N LYS A 191 -1.02 2.59 -11.08
CA LYS A 191 0.37 2.94 -10.84
C LYS A 191 0.52 3.80 -9.58
N LEU A 192 -0.37 4.77 -9.37
CA LEU A 192 -0.37 5.62 -8.18
C LEU A 192 -0.69 4.81 -6.92
N LEU A 193 -1.67 3.90 -6.98
CA LEU A 193 -2.03 3.06 -5.84
C LEU A 193 -0.88 2.16 -5.38
N TYR A 194 -0.20 1.44 -6.30
CA TYR A 194 0.81 0.45 -5.89
C TYR A 194 2.24 1.02 -5.82
N ALA A 195 2.59 1.97 -6.68
CA ALA A 195 3.93 2.56 -6.67
C ALA A 195 4.03 3.81 -5.79
N GLY A 196 2.91 4.42 -5.41
CA GLY A 196 2.86 5.63 -4.60
C GLY A 196 2.66 5.39 -3.10
N ASN A 197 2.28 4.19 -2.68
CA ASN A 197 2.05 3.85 -1.27
C ASN A 197 3.12 2.91 -0.72
N GLU A 198 3.29 2.97 0.60
CA GLU A 198 4.07 2.00 1.38
C GLU A 198 3.11 0.94 1.93
N PHE A 199 3.45 -0.34 1.82
CA PHE A 199 2.59 -1.43 2.31
C PHE A 199 3.20 -2.15 3.50
N GLN A 200 2.41 -2.35 4.54
CA GLN A 200 2.83 -3.00 5.77
C GLN A 200 2.12 -4.34 6.00
N PHE A 201 2.91 -5.34 6.37
CA PHE A 201 2.46 -6.69 6.70
C PHE A 201 3.02 -7.10 8.05
N LEU A 202 2.18 -7.67 8.90
CA LEU A 202 2.60 -8.25 10.17
C LEU A 202 2.79 -9.76 10.00
N ALA A 203 3.72 -10.33 10.79
CA ALA A 203 3.90 -11.76 10.89
C ALA A 203 2.57 -12.44 11.23
N THR A 204 2.31 -13.55 10.56
CA THR A 204 1.01 -14.21 10.65
C THR A 204 0.81 -14.79 12.04
N LYS A 205 -0.39 -14.62 12.61
CA LYS A 205 -0.76 -15.23 13.90
C LYS A 205 -1.17 -16.68 13.70
N THR A 206 -0.22 -17.56 13.39
CA THR A 206 -0.42 -18.96 12.99
C THR A 206 0.35 -19.99 13.83
N GLY A 207 0.92 -19.60 14.98
CA GLY A 207 1.63 -20.55 15.88
C GLY A 207 0.75 -21.72 16.33
N LYS A 208 1.27 -22.73 17.05
CA LYS A 208 0.57 -23.99 17.46
C LYS A 208 -0.90 -23.94 17.96
N LEU A 209 -1.43 -22.79 18.39
CA LEU A 209 -2.86 -22.58 18.67
C LEU A 209 -3.66 -21.97 17.50
N GLY A 210 -3.02 -21.91 16.34
CA GLY A 210 -3.46 -21.52 15.02
C GLY A 210 -3.92 -20.09 14.88
N ALA A 211 -4.00 -19.70 13.61
CA ALA A 211 -5.14 -18.89 13.23
C ALA A 211 -6.42 -19.66 13.66
N PRO A 212 -7.42 -18.97 14.23
CA PRO A 212 -8.65 -19.63 14.65
C PRO A 212 -9.29 -20.33 13.46
N ASP A 213 -9.95 -21.46 13.76
CA ASP A 213 -10.78 -22.19 12.80
C ASP A 213 -11.63 -21.21 12.00
N SER A 214 -11.61 -21.34 10.67
CA SER A 214 -12.39 -20.47 9.81
C SER A 214 -13.24 -21.26 8.84
N LEU A 215 -14.45 -20.76 8.61
CA LEU A 215 -15.41 -21.31 7.66
C LEU A 215 -15.62 -20.24 6.59
N PHE A 216 -15.29 -20.56 5.35
CA PHE A 216 -15.50 -19.67 4.23
C PHE A 216 -16.18 -20.43 3.09
N GLU A 217 -17.36 -19.95 2.67
CA GLU A 217 -18.23 -20.60 1.67
C GLU A 217 -18.34 -22.13 1.92
N ASP A 218 -18.72 -22.49 3.15
CA ASP A 218 -18.90 -23.87 3.63
C ASP A 218 -17.64 -24.75 3.64
N LYS A 219 -16.46 -24.20 3.32
CA LYS A 219 -15.16 -24.87 3.47
C LYS A 219 -14.54 -24.56 4.82
N PHE A 220 -14.25 -25.62 5.59
CA PHE A 220 -13.58 -25.54 6.88
C PHE A 220 -12.06 -25.49 6.70
N TYR A 221 -11.45 -24.47 7.28
CA TYR A 221 -10.01 -24.29 7.40
C TYR A 221 -9.63 -24.52 8.87
N PRO A 222 -9.10 -25.73 9.18
CA PRO A 222 -8.77 -26.08 10.55
C PRO A 222 -7.62 -25.21 11.05
N ASN A 223 -7.58 -25.01 12.36
CA ASN A 223 -6.41 -24.63 13.09
C ASN A 223 -5.27 -25.63 12.80
N SER A 224 -4.36 -25.24 11.90
CA SER A 224 -3.15 -25.99 11.60
C SER A 224 -1.93 -25.24 12.12
N SER A 225 -0.91 -26.01 12.52
CA SER A 225 0.40 -25.43 12.81
C SER A 225 1.00 -24.84 11.55
N SER A 226 1.64 -23.68 11.69
CA SER A 226 2.41 -23.05 10.62
C SER A 226 3.58 -23.92 10.19
N ILE A 227 3.92 -23.94 8.89
CA ILE A 227 5.16 -24.56 8.41
C ILE A 227 6.37 -23.83 9.04
N ARG A 228 6.22 -22.54 9.34
CA ARG A 228 7.25 -21.71 9.98
C ARG A 228 7.57 -22.17 11.40
N ASP A 229 6.61 -22.76 12.12
CA ASP A 229 6.86 -23.33 13.45
C ASP A 229 7.81 -24.54 13.38
N PHE A 230 7.73 -25.34 12.30
CA PHE A 230 8.66 -26.47 12.11
C PHE A 230 10.09 -26.00 11.84
N CYS A 231 10.26 -24.93 11.05
CA CYS A 231 11.57 -24.41 10.63
C CYS A 231 12.26 -23.52 11.67
N GLN A 232 11.54 -23.04 12.69
CA GLN A 232 12.04 -22.06 13.64
C GLN A 232 13.36 -22.48 14.30
N GLY A 233 14.41 -21.70 14.04
CA GLY A 233 15.74 -21.90 14.64
C GLY A 233 16.48 -23.14 14.12
N ARG A 234 15.98 -23.78 13.06
CA ARG A 234 16.58 -24.95 12.43
C ARG A 234 17.27 -24.60 11.13
N ASP A 235 18.50 -25.09 10.98
CA ASP A 235 19.31 -24.94 9.76
C ASP A 235 19.70 -26.29 9.16
N ASP A 236 19.08 -27.39 9.61
CA ASP A 236 19.27 -28.70 9.00
C ASP A 236 18.61 -28.79 7.61
N GLN A 237 19.07 -29.74 6.80
CA GLN A 237 18.65 -29.88 5.40
C GLN A 237 17.13 -30.02 5.25
N GLU A 238 16.46 -30.71 6.19
CA GLU A 238 15.01 -30.88 6.14
C GLU A 238 14.27 -29.55 6.29
N ALA A 239 14.73 -28.68 7.20
CA ALA A 239 14.18 -27.33 7.36
C ALA A 239 14.43 -26.46 6.11
N VAL A 240 15.59 -26.60 5.47
CA VAL A 240 15.89 -25.92 4.19
C VAL A 240 14.92 -26.38 3.10
N ASP A 241 14.76 -27.70 2.91
CA ASP A 241 13.87 -28.27 1.89
C ASP A 241 12.40 -27.88 2.10
N VAL A 242 11.98 -27.76 3.36
CA VAL A 242 10.63 -27.30 3.72
C VAL A 242 10.44 -25.82 3.36
N ARG A 243 11.41 -24.94 3.65
CA ARG A 243 11.35 -23.52 3.27
C ARG A 243 11.29 -23.35 1.75
N GLU A 244 12.11 -24.09 1.02
CA GLU A 244 12.14 -24.03 -0.45
C GLU A 244 10.81 -24.47 -1.07
N ARG A 245 10.22 -25.57 -0.59
CA ARG A 245 8.90 -26.01 -1.03
C ARG A 245 7.81 -25.00 -0.72
N ALA A 246 7.77 -24.46 0.50
CA ALA A 246 6.78 -23.45 0.89
C ALA A 246 6.88 -22.18 0.01
N ALA A 247 8.10 -21.75 -0.30
CA ALA A 247 8.32 -20.63 -1.22
C ALA A 247 7.86 -20.95 -2.65
N LEU A 248 8.13 -22.15 -3.15
CA LEU A 248 7.69 -22.59 -4.49
C LEU A 248 6.16 -22.67 -4.58
N ASP A 249 5.50 -23.22 -3.55
CA ASP A 249 4.04 -23.30 -3.47
C ASP A 249 3.41 -21.90 -3.45
N ALA A 250 3.96 -20.99 -2.64
CA ALA A 250 3.53 -19.59 -2.62
C ALA A 250 3.70 -18.89 -3.99
N ILE A 251 4.81 -19.13 -4.69
CA ILE A 251 5.04 -18.63 -6.06
C ILE A 251 3.94 -19.14 -7.00
N ASN A 252 3.69 -20.46 -6.99
CA ASN A 252 2.67 -21.09 -7.84
C ASN A 252 1.27 -20.53 -7.56
N ILE A 253 0.93 -20.32 -6.28
CA ILE A 253 -0.35 -19.72 -5.86
C ILE A 253 -0.52 -18.31 -6.42
N ILE A 254 0.54 -17.49 -6.37
CA ILE A 254 0.51 -16.10 -6.83
C ILE A 254 0.45 -16.03 -8.36
N GLU A 255 1.25 -16.84 -9.06
CA GLU A 255 1.31 -16.87 -10.53
C GLU A 255 -0.01 -17.35 -11.14
N ASN A 256 -0.55 -18.46 -10.62
CA ASN A 256 -1.79 -19.03 -11.12
C ASN A 256 -3.04 -18.32 -10.58
N ARG A 257 -2.87 -17.38 -9.64
CA ARG A 257 -3.97 -16.74 -8.90
C ARG A 257 -4.96 -17.76 -8.35
N THR A 258 -4.43 -18.87 -7.83
CA THR A 258 -5.20 -20.01 -7.29
C THR A 258 -6.39 -19.49 -6.48
N PRO A 259 -7.63 -19.95 -6.73
CA PRO A 259 -8.81 -19.49 -5.99
C PRO A 259 -8.57 -19.51 -4.48
N VAL A 260 -9.12 -18.54 -3.75
CA VAL A 260 -8.92 -18.46 -2.30
C VAL A 260 -9.38 -19.76 -1.61
N LEU A 261 -10.41 -20.40 -2.17
CA LEU A 261 -10.91 -21.68 -1.68
C LEU A 261 -9.87 -22.80 -1.80
N ASP A 262 -8.95 -22.74 -2.74
CA ASP A 262 -7.98 -23.80 -3.02
C ASP A 262 -6.62 -23.56 -2.37
N LEU A 263 -6.48 -22.48 -1.57
CA LEU A 263 -5.27 -22.23 -0.80
C LEU A 263 -5.15 -23.24 0.33
N ASP A 264 -3.92 -23.72 0.57
CA ASP A 264 -3.60 -24.42 1.80
C ASP A 264 -3.76 -23.49 3.02
N CYS A 265 -3.80 -24.07 4.22
CA CYS A 265 -4.09 -23.33 5.44
C CYS A 265 -3.03 -22.26 5.77
N ASP A 266 -1.74 -22.53 5.52
CA ASP A 266 -0.66 -21.60 5.85
C ASP A 266 -0.72 -20.37 4.93
N MET A 267 -0.87 -20.60 3.63
CA MET A 267 -0.99 -19.56 2.61
C MET A 267 -2.33 -18.82 2.69
N TYR A 268 -3.40 -19.48 3.15
CA TYR A 268 -4.69 -18.84 3.41
C TYR A 268 -4.67 -17.87 4.60
N HIS A 269 -3.76 -18.03 5.54
CA HIS A 269 -3.62 -17.11 6.67
C HIS A 269 -2.52 -16.06 6.47
N ASP A 270 -1.57 -16.30 5.57
CA ASP A 270 -0.50 -15.37 5.25
C ASP A 270 -1.00 -14.11 4.50
N LEU A 271 -0.89 -12.96 5.17
CA LEU A 271 -1.37 -11.68 4.63
C LEU A 271 -0.60 -11.22 3.39
N PHE A 272 0.71 -11.45 3.35
CA PHE A 272 1.55 -10.99 2.26
C PHE A 272 1.34 -11.85 1.01
N VAL A 273 1.34 -13.18 1.15
CA VAL A 273 1.07 -14.11 0.05
C VAL A 273 -0.31 -13.86 -0.55
N ARG A 274 -1.34 -13.72 0.30
CA ARG A 274 -2.70 -13.39 -0.17
C ARG A 274 -2.75 -12.06 -0.91
N PHE A 275 -2.08 -11.05 -0.40
CA PHE A 275 -2.05 -9.74 -1.03
C PHE A 275 -1.43 -9.82 -2.42
N LEU A 276 -0.24 -10.44 -2.54
CA LEU A 276 0.41 -10.64 -3.83
C LEU A 276 -0.47 -11.45 -4.79
N ARG A 277 -1.12 -12.52 -4.31
CA ARG A 277 -2.06 -13.35 -5.08
C ARG A 277 -3.27 -12.55 -5.56
N ALA A 278 -3.81 -11.65 -4.74
CA ALA A 278 -4.97 -10.84 -5.07
C ALA A 278 -4.67 -9.76 -6.12
N ILE A 279 -3.52 -9.09 -6.01
CA ILE A 279 -3.17 -8.00 -6.93
C ILE A 279 -2.53 -8.54 -8.23
N GLY A 280 -1.84 -9.69 -8.12
CA GLY A 280 -1.15 -10.39 -9.19
C GLY A 280 0.21 -9.78 -9.58
N PRO A 281 1.05 -10.54 -10.31
CA PRO A 281 2.46 -10.20 -10.54
C PRO A 281 2.70 -8.81 -11.13
N SER A 282 1.89 -8.38 -12.11
CA SER A 282 2.05 -7.08 -12.77
C SER A 282 1.91 -5.89 -11.80
N LYS A 283 1.02 -5.99 -10.81
CA LYS A 283 0.81 -4.93 -9.81
C LYS A 283 1.82 -5.04 -8.68
N SER A 284 2.18 -6.25 -8.28
CA SER A 284 3.26 -6.51 -7.31
C SER A 284 4.58 -5.88 -7.76
N ALA A 285 4.88 -5.94 -9.06
CA ALA A 285 6.08 -5.34 -9.63
C ALA A 285 6.13 -3.82 -9.46
N MET A 286 4.99 -3.14 -9.27
CA MET A 286 4.94 -1.69 -9.09
C MET A 286 5.31 -1.23 -7.67
N ILE A 287 5.30 -2.14 -6.70
CA ILE A 287 5.53 -1.83 -5.29
C ILE A 287 6.97 -1.34 -5.11
N LYS A 288 7.11 -0.16 -4.48
CA LYS A 288 8.41 0.45 -4.18
C LYS A 288 8.84 0.32 -2.73
N THR A 289 7.89 0.22 -1.80
CA THR A 289 8.19 0.16 -0.37
C THR A 289 7.38 -0.93 0.32
N LEU A 290 8.07 -1.79 1.08
CA LEU A 290 7.47 -2.82 1.92
C LEU A 290 7.94 -2.68 3.37
N HIS A 291 7.01 -2.87 4.29
CA HIS A 291 7.23 -2.92 5.72
C HIS A 291 6.81 -4.30 6.23
N PHE A 292 7.69 -4.96 6.97
CA PHE A 292 7.38 -6.20 7.67
C PHE A 292 7.52 -5.97 9.17
N GLY A 293 6.50 -6.36 9.94
CA GLY A 293 6.51 -6.27 11.39
C GLY A 293 6.31 -7.62 12.04
N GLY A 294 6.91 -7.88 13.19
CA GLY A 294 6.61 -9.08 13.96
C GLY A 294 7.59 -9.34 15.09
N THR A 295 7.43 -10.49 15.74
CA THR A 295 8.30 -10.93 16.84
C THR A 295 9.37 -11.90 16.35
N ILE A 296 10.62 -11.68 16.75
CA ILE A 296 11.66 -12.71 16.61
C ILE A 296 11.44 -13.72 17.72
N LYS A 297 11.00 -14.92 17.35
CA LYS A 297 10.55 -15.94 18.29
C LYS A 297 11.74 -16.70 18.87
N ALA A 298 11.83 -16.75 20.20
CA ALA A 298 12.88 -17.42 20.95
C ALA A 298 12.39 -18.72 21.62
N HIS A 299 11.09 -18.82 21.93
CA HIS A 299 10.50 -20.06 22.48
C HIS A 299 10.02 -20.99 21.37
N HIS A 300 10.00 -22.29 21.65
CA HIS A 300 9.32 -23.30 20.85
C HIS A 300 7.86 -23.44 21.30
N CYS A 301 6.93 -23.25 20.36
CA CYS A 301 5.51 -23.44 20.62
C CYS A 301 5.22 -24.91 20.91
N SER A 302 4.87 -25.23 22.17
CA SER A 302 4.54 -26.59 22.59
C SER A 302 3.26 -26.59 23.44
N GLN A 303 2.68 -27.77 23.73
CA GLN A 303 1.57 -27.82 24.70
C GLN A 303 2.04 -27.45 26.11
N GLU A 304 3.35 -27.53 26.33
CA GLU A 304 3.97 -27.21 27.59
C GLU A 304 4.42 -25.76 27.65
N SER A 305 4.53 -25.03 26.53
CA SER A 305 4.98 -23.64 26.55
C SER A 305 3.95 -22.69 27.17
N SER A 306 4.41 -21.56 27.71
CA SER A 306 3.52 -20.58 28.34
C SER A 306 2.59 -19.90 27.33
N CYS A 307 2.97 -19.82 26.05
CA CYS A 307 2.07 -19.35 24.99
C CYS A 307 0.91 -20.33 24.73
N GLY A 308 1.12 -21.63 24.89
CA GLY A 308 0.09 -22.66 24.71
C GLY A 308 -0.94 -22.69 25.85
N LYS A 309 -0.54 -22.35 27.08
CA LYS A 309 -1.39 -22.47 28.27
C LYS A 309 -1.95 -21.15 28.81
N VAL A 310 -1.15 -20.09 28.83
CA VAL A 310 -1.51 -18.81 29.46
C VAL A 310 -2.00 -17.81 28.43
N ARG A 311 -1.16 -17.51 27.44
CA ARG A 311 -1.46 -16.45 26.47
C ARG A 311 -2.50 -16.90 25.44
N LYS A 312 -2.51 -18.19 25.07
CA LYS A 312 -3.39 -18.79 24.06
C LYS A 312 -3.31 -18.17 22.65
N TYR A 313 -2.29 -17.37 22.38
CA TYR A 313 -1.97 -16.84 21.06
C TYR A 313 -0.46 -16.69 20.92
N CYS A 314 0.06 -17.01 19.74
CA CYS A 314 1.46 -16.83 19.39
C CYS A 314 1.57 -16.52 17.89
N GLU A 315 2.39 -15.53 17.56
CA GLU A 315 2.66 -15.15 16.17
C GLU A 315 3.75 -16.05 15.59
N ASP A 316 3.84 -16.15 14.27
CA ASP A 316 4.96 -16.82 13.61
C ASP A 316 6.25 -16.04 13.81
N ASP A 317 7.37 -16.76 13.75
CA ASP A 317 8.68 -16.12 13.82
C ASP A 317 8.87 -15.16 12.63
N LEU A 318 9.22 -13.90 12.91
CA LEU A 318 9.49 -12.88 11.90
C LEU A 318 10.59 -13.32 10.94
N ILE A 319 11.64 -13.99 11.45
CA ILE A 319 12.75 -14.46 10.61
C ILE A 319 12.27 -15.51 9.60
N GLU A 320 11.49 -16.49 10.04
CA GLU A 320 10.94 -17.54 9.16
C GLU A 320 9.95 -16.96 8.14
N SER A 321 9.17 -15.95 8.55
CA SER A 321 8.29 -15.20 7.64
C SER A 321 9.10 -14.48 6.55
N LEU A 322 10.17 -13.78 6.93
CA LEU A 322 11.04 -13.10 5.98
C LEU A 322 11.75 -14.07 5.03
N LEU A 323 12.19 -15.24 5.52
CA LEU A 323 12.78 -16.28 4.67
C LEU A 323 11.81 -16.78 3.59
N LEU A 324 10.52 -16.91 3.91
CA LEU A 324 9.49 -17.19 2.91
C LEU A 324 9.30 -16.01 1.95
N TYR A 325 9.33 -14.77 2.44
CA TYR A 325 9.02 -13.58 1.63
C TYR A 325 10.15 -13.17 0.70
N ILE A 326 11.41 -13.45 1.02
CA ILE A 326 12.57 -13.05 0.19
C ILE A 326 12.49 -13.61 -1.24
N PRO A 327 12.23 -14.92 -1.46
CA PRO A 327 11.98 -15.45 -2.80
C PRO A 327 10.82 -14.76 -3.52
N LEU A 328 9.72 -14.46 -2.81
CA LEU A 328 8.54 -13.80 -3.39
C LEU A 328 8.85 -12.36 -3.80
N ILE A 329 9.59 -11.62 -2.96
CA ILE A 329 10.04 -10.27 -3.26
C ILE A 329 10.93 -10.28 -4.51
N LYS A 330 11.91 -11.19 -4.58
CA LYS A 330 12.79 -11.34 -5.75
C LYS A 330 12.00 -11.63 -7.02
N ARG A 331 10.94 -12.46 -6.92
CA ARG A 331 10.13 -12.88 -8.06
C ARG A 331 9.13 -11.83 -8.53
N PHE A 332 8.40 -11.21 -7.60
CA PHE A 332 7.22 -10.40 -7.91
C PHE A 332 7.39 -8.90 -7.65
N CYS A 333 8.21 -8.49 -6.68
CA CYS A 333 8.38 -7.09 -6.29
C CYS A 333 9.63 -6.48 -6.93
N THR A 334 9.72 -6.57 -8.26
CA THR A 334 10.95 -6.25 -9.03
C THR A 334 11.36 -4.78 -9.02
N ASN A 335 10.48 -3.87 -8.60
CA ASN A 335 10.82 -2.45 -8.40
C ASN A 335 10.90 -2.05 -6.93
N LEU A 336 11.03 -3.00 -6.00
CA LEU A 336 11.17 -2.70 -4.58
C LEU A 336 12.46 -1.90 -4.33
N GLN A 337 12.32 -0.69 -3.77
CA GLN A 337 13.40 0.25 -3.49
C GLN A 337 13.67 0.38 -1.98
N LYS A 338 12.66 0.29 -1.14
CA LYS A 338 12.78 0.44 0.31
C LYS A 338 12.17 -0.76 1.03
N LEU A 339 12.93 -1.32 1.96
CA LEU A 339 12.49 -2.39 2.85
C LEU A 339 12.64 -1.92 4.29
N VAL A 340 11.57 -2.02 5.07
CA VAL A 340 11.56 -1.68 6.49
C VAL A 340 11.19 -2.92 7.30
N ILE A 341 11.94 -3.22 8.35
CA ILE A 341 11.68 -4.33 9.26
C ILE A 341 11.48 -3.76 10.66
N ASN A 342 10.30 -4.00 11.24
CA ASN A 342 9.92 -3.55 12.57
C ASN A 342 9.84 -4.76 13.52
N ILE A 343 10.71 -4.80 14.52
CA ILE A 343 10.71 -5.86 15.54
C ILE A 343 9.73 -5.44 16.65
N MET A 344 8.50 -5.95 16.60
CA MET A 344 7.39 -5.44 17.41
C MET A 344 7.40 -5.90 18.87
N SER A 345 7.99 -7.05 19.14
CA SER A 345 8.20 -7.53 20.50
C SER A 345 9.30 -8.57 20.47
N ARG A 346 10.09 -8.59 21.53
CA ARG A 346 11.09 -9.62 21.76
C ARG A 346 10.44 -10.69 22.61
N ASP A 347 10.52 -11.94 22.16
CA ASP A 347 9.89 -13.09 22.81
C ASP A 347 10.63 -13.52 24.09
N ARG A 348 10.65 -12.59 25.05
CA ARG A 348 11.44 -12.62 26.26
C ARG A 348 10.73 -13.29 27.41
N ASP A 349 9.40 -13.17 27.42
CA ASP A 349 8.55 -13.56 28.53
C ASP A 349 7.79 -14.87 28.27
N THR A 350 8.06 -15.52 27.14
CA THR A 350 7.46 -16.80 26.79
C THR A 350 8.44 -17.94 27.08
N SER A 351 8.00 -18.91 27.87
CA SER A 351 8.78 -20.08 28.25
C SER A 351 8.41 -21.28 27.39
N ASP A 352 9.38 -22.14 27.10
CA ASP A 352 9.19 -23.45 26.48
C ASP A 352 8.44 -24.43 27.39
N SER A 353 8.40 -24.14 28.70
CA SER A 353 7.74 -24.92 29.75
C SER A 353 6.91 -24.05 30.70
N PHE A 354 5.70 -24.50 30.99
CA PHE A 354 4.71 -23.92 31.90
C PHE A 354 4.89 -24.44 33.34
N ARG A 355 5.68 -25.52 33.52
CA ARG A 355 5.96 -26.12 34.84
C ARG A 355 7.16 -25.48 35.53
N SER A 356 8.05 -24.89 34.75
CA SER A 356 8.97 -23.90 35.27
C SER A 356 8.14 -22.72 35.78
N GLY A 357 8.47 -22.16 36.94
CA GLY A 357 7.96 -20.83 37.31
C GLY A 357 8.35 -19.78 36.25
N PRO A 358 8.28 -18.48 36.50
CA PRO A 358 9.12 -17.54 35.75
C PRO A 358 10.60 -17.92 36.02
N THR A 359 11.09 -18.97 35.38
CA THR A 359 12.49 -19.32 35.30
C THR A 359 13.14 -18.10 34.74
N GLN A 360 14.01 -17.50 35.55
CA GLN A 360 14.91 -16.41 35.21
C GLN A 360 15.31 -16.53 33.74
N PHE A 361 14.57 -15.85 32.86
CA PHE A 361 14.94 -15.82 31.48
C PHE A 361 16.27 -15.08 31.49
N LYS A 362 17.30 -15.68 30.91
CA LYS A 362 18.49 -14.92 30.56
C LYS A 362 18.09 -14.04 29.38
N HIS A 363 17.38 -12.96 29.68
CA HIS A 363 16.83 -12.03 28.71
C HIS A 363 17.94 -11.56 27.76
N ASP A 364 19.11 -11.27 28.32
CA ASP A 364 20.32 -10.90 27.58
C ASP A 364 20.79 -11.99 26.61
N GLU A 365 20.78 -13.27 27.03
CA GLU A 365 21.19 -14.40 26.17
C GLU A 365 20.20 -14.60 25.02
N ARG A 366 18.89 -14.53 25.30
CA ARG A 366 17.85 -14.65 24.27
C ARG A 366 17.85 -13.47 23.30
N GLU A 367 18.10 -12.27 23.79
CA GLU A 367 18.29 -11.09 22.95
C GLU A 367 19.50 -11.26 22.02
N LEU A 368 20.64 -11.66 22.58
CA LEU A 368 21.86 -11.88 21.82
C LEU A 368 21.63 -12.94 20.72
N GLN A 369 20.96 -14.04 21.04
CA GLN A 369 20.62 -15.08 20.05
C GLN A 369 19.65 -14.55 18.98
N SER A 370 18.63 -13.79 19.36
CA SER A 370 17.66 -13.21 18.43
C SER A 370 18.33 -12.26 17.42
N TYR A 371 19.22 -11.40 17.92
CA TYR A 371 19.98 -10.47 17.07
C TYR A 371 21.06 -11.17 16.24
N ALA A 372 21.68 -12.24 16.74
CA ALA A 372 22.58 -13.06 15.94
C ALA A 372 21.86 -13.70 14.75
N ARG A 373 20.65 -14.26 14.98
CA ARG A 373 19.81 -14.81 13.90
C ARG A 373 19.38 -13.74 12.90
N LEU A 374 18.97 -12.56 13.39
CA LEU A 374 18.62 -11.44 12.53
C LEU A 374 19.83 -11.01 11.69
N GLN A 375 20.99 -10.79 12.31
CA GLN A 375 22.21 -10.40 11.60
C GLN A 375 22.59 -11.40 10.52
N ALA A 376 22.52 -12.71 10.81
CA ALA A 376 22.76 -13.77 9.84
C ALA A 376 21.80 -13.66 8.64
N LEU A 377 20.50 -13.47 8.86
CA LEU A 377 19.50 -13.26 7.80
C LEU A 377 19.85 -12.01 6.96
N LEU A 378 20.21 -10.91 7.62
CA LEU A 378 20.53 -9.65 6.96
C LEU A 378 21.72 -9.80 6.00
N GLU A 379 22.79 -10.43 6.47
CA GLU A 379 24.03 -10.59 5.72
C GLU A 379 23.93 -11.61 4.59
N THR A 380 23.20 -12.71 4.81
CA THR A 380 23.16 -13.83 3.85
C THR A 380 22.03 -13.70 2.82
N GLN A 381 20.82 -13.33 3.24
CA GLN A 381 19.64 -13.37 2.39
C GLN A 381 19.19 -11.98 1.94
N ILE A 382 19.08 -11.02 2.88
CA ILE A 382 18.55 -9.67 2.58
C ILE A 382 19.51 -8.88 1.69
N ARG A 383 20.83 -8.94 1.90
CA ARG A 383 21.82 -8.34 0.98
C ARG A 383 21.67 -8.82 -0.47
N GLY A 384 21.14 -10.04 -0.66
CA GLY A 384 20.83 -10.62 -1.96
C GLY A 384 19.65 -9.97 -2.70
N LEU A 385 18.90 -9.05 -2.09
CA LEU A 385 17.86 -8.26 -2.75
C LEU A 385 18.51 -7.16 -3.59
N SER A 386 18.62 -7.38 -4.89
CA SER A 386 19.37 -6.52 -5.80
C SER A 386 18.69 -5.17 -6.06
N THR A 387 17.36 -5.08 -5.97
CA THR A 387 16.58 -3.89 -6.30
C THR A 387 16.49 -2.89 -5.14
N VAL A 388 16.55 -3.40 -3.90
CA VAL A 388 16.42 -2.61 -2.68
C VAL A 388 17.59 -1.63 -2.55
N GLN A 389 17.29 -0.36 -2.35
CA GLN A 389 18.26 0.72 -2.23
C GLN A 389 18.43 1.16 -0.78
N GLN A 390 17.35 1.07 0.00
CA GLN A 390 17.28 1.48 1.39
C GLN A 390 16.72 0.35 2.25
N LEU A 391 17.46 0.00 3.30
CA LEU A 391 17.01 -0.89 4.37
C LEU A 391 16.93 -0.08 5.66
N GLN A 392 15.85 -0.25 6.41
CA GLN A 392 15.69 0.34 7.74
C GLN A 392 15.17 -0.71 8.70
N ILE A 393 15.77 -0.80 9.89
CA ILE A 393 15.38 -1.77 10.91
C ILE A 393 15.18 -1.06 12.24
N TYR A 394 13.98 -1.24 12.78
CA TYR A 394 13.55 -0.62 14.02
C TYR A 394 13.10 -1.68 15.03
N ASP A 395 13.23 -1.37 16.31
CA ASP A 395 12.61 -2.14 17.38
C ASP A 395 11.23 -1.59 17.79
N GLU A 396 10.69 -2.10 18.90
CA GLU A 396 9.36 -1.78 19.42
C GLU A 396 9.24 -0.31 19.87
N ASP A 397 10.37 0.31 20.24
CA ASP A 397 10.46 1.71 20.65
C ASP A 397 10.76 2.65 19.46
N HIS A 398 10.72 2.12 18.24
CA HIS A 398 11.11 2.79 17.00
C HIS A 398 12.57 3.25 16.98
N GLU A 399 13.43 2.62 17.77
CA GLU A 399 14.87 2.86 17.78
C GLU A 399 15.57 1.97 16.75
N LYS A 400 16.69 2.45 16.23
CA LYS A 400 17.50 1.68 15.28
C LYS A 400 18.18 0.53 15.99
N VAL A 401 18.13 -0.65 15.38
CA VAL A 401 18.74 -1.85 15.95
C VAL A 401 20.24 -1.91 15.64
N ASP A 402 21.06 -2.03 16.67
CA ASP A 402 22.52 -1.96 16.55
C ASP A 402 23.13 -3.04 15.65
N CYS A 403 22.59 -4.27 15.68
CA CYS A 403 23.07 -5.39 14.84
C CYS A 403 22.78 -5.20 13.35
N ALA A 404 21.91 -4.25 12.97
CA ALA A 404 21.56 -3.96 11.59
C ALA A 404 22.44 -2.88 10.95
N ARG A 405 23.15 -2.06 11.74
CA ARG A 405 23.86 -0.85 11.29
C ARG A 405 24.78 -1.10 10.10
N ASP A 406 25.60 -2.15 10.16
CA ASP A 406 26.54 -2.47 9.10
C ASP A 406 25.85 -2.84 7.79
N THR A 407 24.72 -3.54 7.88
CA THR A 407 23.94 -3.89 6.68
C THR A 407 23.17 -2.70 6.14
N GLU A 408 22.58 -1.83 6.98
CA GLU A 408 21.98 -0.57 6.53
C GLU A 408 23.01 0.33 5.80
N ALA A 409 24.21 0.44 6.36
CA ALA A 409 25.32 1.17 5.76
C ALA A 409 25.75 0.54 4.43
N TRP A 410 25.81 -0.79 4.35
CA TRP A 410 26.10 -1.52 3.12
C TRP A 410 25.10 -1.20 2.00
N PHE A 411 23.80 -1.14 2.29
CA PHE A 411 22.78 -0.75 1.30
C PHE A 411 22.97 0.69 0.83
N SER A 412 23.22 1.61 1.76
CA SER A 412 23.46 3.03 1.46
C SER A 412 24.67 3.20 0.53
N GLU A 413 25.77 2.52 0.84
CA GLU A 413 27.00 2.56 0.04
C GLU A 413 26.82 1.91 -1.34
N ARG A 414 26.13 0.76 -1.41
CA ARG A 414 25.82 0.10 -2.68
C ARG A 414 25.00 1.00 -3.59
N THR A 415 24.00 1.67 -3.05
CA THR A 415 23.14 2.62 -3.79
C THR A 415 23.96 3.82 -4.28
N ARG A 416 24.81 4.38 -3.42
CA ARG A 416 25.73 5.48 -3.78
C ARG A 416 26.63 5.10 -4.95
N ARG A 417 27.26 3.92 -4.91
CA ARG A 417 28.13 3.41 -5.98
C ARG A 417 27.40 3.27 -7.31
N ARG A 418 26.22 2.65 -7.30
CA ARG A 418 25.39 2.50 -8.51
C ARG A 418 24.99 3.86 -9.11
N GLY A 419 24.69 4.84 -8.26
CA GLY A 419 24.40 6.21 -8.71
C GLY A 419 25.60 6.87 -9.40
N LEU A 420 26.82 6.66 -8.89
CA LEU A 420 28.04 7.16 -9.51
C LEU A 420 28.33 6.47 -10.85
N GLU A 421 28.20 5.15 -10.92
CA GLU A 421 28.40 4.37 -12.14
C GLU A 421 27.40 4.80 -13.24
N ALA A 422 26.12 4.98 -12.88
CA ALA A 422 25.10 5.46 -13.81
C ALA A 422 25.39 6.88 -14.32
N LEU A 423 25.90 7.77 -13.45
CA LEU A 423 26.29 9.13 -13.83
C LEU A 423 27.48 9.13 -14.79
N GLU A 424 28.48 8.28 -14.56
CA GLU A 424 29.63 8.13 -15.44
C GLU A 424 29.23 7.59 -16.82
N GLN A 425 28.37 6.57 -16.85
CA GLN A 425 27.80 6.04 -18.10
C GLN A 425 27.01 7.11 -18.87
N ALA A 426 26.15 7.88 -18.20
CA ALA A 426 25.39 8.95 -18.83
C ALA A 426 26.32 10.04 -19.43
N LYS A 427 27.41 10.38 -18.74
CA LYS A 427 28.43 11.32 -19.27
C LYS A 427 29.15 10.77 -20.50
N LEU A 428 29.49 9.48 -20.50
CA LEU A 428 30.12 8.82 -21.65
C LEU A 428 29.17 8.78 -22.85
N GLN A 429 27.91 8.40 -22.63
CA GLN A 429 26.89 8.36 -23.68
C GLN A 429 26.65 9.75 -24.28
N SER A 430 26.51 10.79 -23.46
CA SER A 430 26.36 12.16 -23.93
C SER A 430 27.57 12.65 -24.74
N ARG A 431 28.79 12.22 -24.40
CA ARG A 431 30.00 12.51 -25.19
C ARG A 431 30.01 11.78 -26.53
N MET A 432 29.55 10.53 -26.58
CA MET A 432 29.45 9.76 -27.82
C MET A 432 28.40 10.34 -28.77
N GLU A 433 27.21 10.71 -28.26
CA GLU A 433 26.16 11.37 -29.04
C GLU A 433 26.63 12.73 -29.60
N ALA A 434 27.42 13.49 -28.84
CA ALA A 434 28.00 14.74 -29.31
C ALA A 434 29.05 14.55 -30.44
N LEU A 435 29.74 13.40 -30.47
CA LEU A 435 30.71 13.07 -31.52
C LEU A 435 30.01 12.58 -32.80
N ASP A 436 28.89 11.88 -32.69
CA ASP A 436 28.12 11.39 -33.84
C ASP A 436 27.45 12.54 -34.62
N ILE A 437 26.89 13.53 -33.90
CA ILE A 437 26.32 14.75 -34.49
C ILE A 437 27.41 15.62 -35.18
N GLY A 438 28.65 15.54 -34.70
CA GLY A 438 29.79 16.20 -35.32
C GLY A 438 30.20 15.60 -36.67
N ASN A 439 29.88 14.32 -36.92
CA ASN A 439 30.29 13.59 -38.12
C ASN A 439 29.25 13.65 -39.25
N GLU A 440 27.96 13.78 -38.94
CA GLU A 440 26.93 14.00 -39.96
C GLU A 440 27.04 15.38 -40.64
N ASN A 441 27.57 16.38 -39.92
CA ASN A 441 27.83 17.71 -40.49
C ASN A 441 29.12 17.80 -41.33
N ALA A 442 29.99 16.79 -41.29
CA ALA A 442 31.24 16.76 -42.06
C ALA A 442 31.10 16.08 -43.44
N SER A 443 29.96 15.43 -43.70
CA SER A 443 29.75 14.60 -44.90
C SER A 443 28.97 15.30 -46.04
N SER A 444 28.54 16.56 -45.85
CA SER A 444 27.67 17.30 -46.80
C SER A 444 28.38 18.50 -47.46
N SER A 445 29.68 18.45 -47.67
CA SER A 445 30.38 19.47 -48.45
C SER A 445 31.64 18.89 -49.06
N VAL A 446 31.51 18.36 -50.27
CA VAL A 446 32.32 18.67 -51.45
C VAL A 446 31.90 17.70 -52.56
N GLU A 447 31.11 18.19 -53.50
CA GLU A 447 31.33 18.01 -54.95
C GLU A 447 30.22 18.72 -55.73
N THR A 448 30.55 19.88 -56.30
CA THR A 448 30.14 20.23 -57.67
C THR A 448 31.14 21.25 -58.21
N SER A 449 31.78 20.85 -59.29
CA SER A 449 32.70 21.58 -60.16
C SER A 449 31.97 22.55 -61.09
N VAL A 450 32.56 23.73 -61.31
CA VAL A 450 32.66 24.43 -62.60
C VAL A 450 34.05 25.06 -62.68
#